data_AF-A0A382BK09-F1
#
_entry.id   AF-A0A382BK09-F1
#
_cell.length_a   1.000
_cell.length_b   1.000
_cell.length_c   1.000
_cell.angle_alpha   90.00
_cell.angle_beta   90.00
_cell.angle_gamma   90.00
#
_symmetry.space_group_name_H-M   'P 1'
#
loop_
_entity.id
_entity.type
_entity.pdbx_description
1 polymer ?
#
loop_
_entity_poly.entity_id
_entity_poly.type
_entity_poly.pdbx_seq_one_letter_code
_entity_poly.pdbx_strand_id
1 'polypeptide(L)' 'MQWLYSETKLTTSYPDRYVNSLYFDDIYYNTIHDNLAGVSNRRKLRLRWYHDNDEQVISGLVLESKI' A
#
# COMPACT_ATOMS: atom_id res chain seq x y z
N MET A 1 10.50 5.91 22.52
CA MET A 1 9.35 5.04 22.21
C MET A 1 9.06 3.98 23.28
N GLN A 2 9.75 3.96 24.43
CA GLN A 2 9.57 2.96 25.49
C GLN A 2 8.15 2.93 26.08
N TRP A 3 7.54 4.10 26.25
CA TRP A 3 6.21 4.26 26.88
C TRP A 3 5.08 3.55 26.12
N LEU A 4 5.20 3.43 24.79
CA LEU A 4 4.18 2.79 23.95
C LEU A 4 4.08 1.28 24.28
N TYR A 5 5.21 0.64 24.54
CA TYR A 5 5.26 -0.79 24.86
C TYR A 5 5.09 -1.08 26.35
N SER A 6 5.33 -0.10 27.25
CA SER A 6 5.14 -0.29 28.69
C SER A 6 3.69 -0.06 29.14
N GLU A 7 3.01 0.94 28.56
CA GLU A 7 1.68 1.36 29.01
C GLU A 7 0.54 0.85 28.11
N THR A 8 0.85 0.15 27.01
CA THR A 8 -0.16 -0.39 26.09
C THR A 8 0.11 -1.84 25.71
N LYS A 9 -0.93 -2.56 25.30
CA LYS A 9 -0.83 -3.95 24.80
C LYS A 9 -0.53 -4.01 23.30
N LEU A 10 0.07 -2.96 22.74
CA LEU A 10 0.32 -2.87 21.31
C LEU A 10 1.46 -3.82 20.94
N THR A 11 1.16 -4.80 20.09
CA THR A 11 2.09 -5.85 19.65
C THR A 11 2.18 -5.85 18.13
N THR A 12 3.34 -6.24 17.60
CA THR A 12 3.54 -6.40 16.17
C THR A 12 2.94 -7.73 15.71
N SER A 13 1.78 -7.67 15.05
CA SER A 13 1.11 -8.87 14.54
C SER A 13 1.73 -9.43 13.27
N TYR A 14 2.58 -8.65 12.58
CA TYR A 14 3.18 -9.03 11.32
C TYR A 14 4.66 -8.64 11.32
N PRO A 15 5.52 -9.40 10.64
CA PRO A 15 6.92 -9.03 10.47
C PRO A 15 7.04 -7.78 9.59
N ASP A 16 8.20 -7.14 9.70
CA ASP A 16 8.60 -6.06 8.81
C ASP A 16 8.63 -6.56 7.36
N ARG A 17 8.24 -5.68 6.44
CA ARG A 17 8.11 -6.00 5.02
C ARG A 17 8.25 -4.77 4.17
N TYR A 18 8.92 -4.91 3.03
CA TYR A 18 8.95 -3.88 2.01
C TYR A 18 7.75 -4.03 1.09
N VAL A 19 6.90 -3.01 1.06
CA VAL A 19 5.70 -2.97 0.24
C VAL A 19 5.87 -1.88 -0.81
N ASN A 20 5.68 -2.24 -2.07
CA ASN A 20 5.70 -1.30 -3.16
C ASN A 20 4.33 -1.23 -3.83
N SER A 21 3.99 -0.06 -4.36
CA SER A 21 2.73 0.16 -5.06
C SER A 21 2.94 1.18 -6.16
N LEU A 22 2.76 0.74 -7.40
CA LEU A 22 2.72 1.61 -8.58
C LEU A 22 1.26 1.85 -8.95
N TYR A 23 0.83 3.10 -8.90
CA TYR A 23 -0.53 3.49 -9.27
C TYR A 23 -0.58 3.84 -10.75
N PHE A 24 -1.61 3.36 -11.43
CA PHE A 24 -1.91 3.72 -12.81
C PHE A 24 -2.98 4.79 -12.83
N ASP A 25 -2.86 5.71 -13.79
CA ASP A 25 -3.85 6.73 -14.05
C ASP A 25 -4.08 6.85 -15.56
N ASP A 26 -5.11 7.61 -15.93
CA ASP A 26 -5.33 8.01 -17.32
C ASP A 26 -4.61 9.33 -17.65
N ILE A 27 -4.62 9.69 -18.93
CA ILE A 27 -4.00 10.93 -19.44
C ILE A 27 -4.65 12.20 -18.89
N TYR A 28 -5.82 12.08 -18.26
CA TYR A 28 -6.58 13.17 -17.67
C TYR A 28 -6.38 13.25 -16.15
N TYR A 29 -5.57 12.35 -15.56
CA TYR A 29 -5.29 12.28 -14.14
C TYR A 29 -6.55 12.12 -13.26
N ASN A 30 -7.61 11.49 -13.79
CA ASN A 30 -8.89 11.40 -13.11
C ASN A 30 -8.76 10.69 -11.74
N THR A 31 -7.90 9.67 -11.65
CA THR A 31 -7.71 8.90 -10.41
C THR A 31 -7.12 9.75 -9.29
N ILE A 32 -6.14 10.61 -9.63
CA ILE A 32 -5.57 11.59 -8.71
C ILE A 32 -6.61 12.64 -8.33
N HIS A 33 -7.36 13.18 -9.29
CA HIS A 33 -8.38 14.18 -9.01
C HIS A 33 -9.46 13.65 -8.05
N ASP A 34 -9.97 12.44 -8.30
CA ASP A 34 -10.93 11.78 -7.41
C ASP A 34 -10.34 11.49 -6.03
N ASN A 35 -9.04 11.15 -5.97
CA ASN A 35 -8.36 10.96 -4.69
C ASN A 35 -8.31 12.24 -3.87
N LEU A 36 -7.94 13.35 -4.49
CA LEU A 36 -7.77 14.65 -3.84
C LEU A 36 -9.13 15.26 -3.46
N ALA A 37 -10.14 15.06 -4.31
CA ALA A 37 -11.51 15.49 -4.05
C ALA A 37 -12.22 14.63 -2.97
N GLY A 38 -11.62 13.53 -2.52
CA GLY A 38 -12.19 12.66 -1.48
C GLY A 38 -13.38 11.83 -1.96
N VAL A 39 -13.46 11.55 -3.27
CA VAL A 39 -14.54 10.75 -3.84
C VAL A 39 -14.49 9.34 -3.26
N SER A 40 -15.62 8.88 -2.71
CA SER A 40 -15.70 7.58 -2.03
C SER A 40 -15.76 6.42 -3.02
N ASN A 41 -16.54 6.55 -4.09
CA ASN A 41 -16.64 5.57 -5.17
C ASN A 41 -15.63 5.93 -6.26
N ARG A 42 -14.42 5.37 -6.18
CA ARG A 42 -13.32 5.75 -7.08
C ARG A 42 -12.50 4.53 -7.45
N ARG A 43 -12.17 4.45 -8.73
CA ARG A 43 -11.33 3.38 -9.24
C ARG A 43 -9.90 3.56 -8.74
N LYS A 44 -9.28 2.49 -8.25
CA LYS A 44 -7.85 2.44 -7.89
C LYS A 44 -7.22 1.24 -8.57
N LEU A 45 -6.42 1.51 -9.59
CA LEU A 45 -5.61 0.49 -10.25
C LEU A 45 -4.17 0.61 -9.76
N ARG A 46 -3.64 -0.45 -9.17
CA ARG A 46 -2.25 -0.47 -8.70
C ARG A 46 -1.59 -1.81 -8.93
N LEU A 47 -0.32 -1.77 -9.30
CA LEU A 47 0.57 -2.92 -9.23
C LEU A 47 1.22 -2.92 -7.85
N ARG A 48 0.95 -3.94 -7.04
CA ARG A 48 1.50 -4.07 -5.69
C ARG A 48 2.37 -5.31 -5.61
N TRP A 49 3.51 -5.20 -4.94
CA TRP A 49 4.39 -6.33 -4.68
C TRP A 49 5.15 -6.16 -3.38
N TYR A 50 5.76 -7.25 -2.96
CA TYR A 50 6.54 -7.35 -1.74
C TYR A 50 7.98 -7.74 -2.10
N HIS A 51 8.92 -7.35 -1.24
CA HIS A 51 10.24 -7.99 -1.26
C HIS A 51 10.26 -9.05 -0.18
N ASP A 52 10.84 -10.19 -0.52
CA ASP A 52 11.28 -11.13 0.51
C ASP A 52 12.50 -10.55 1.23
N ASN A 53 12.69 -10.97 2.49
CA ASN A 53 13.72 -10.42 3.38
C ASN A 53 15.15 -10.59 2.85
N ASP A 54 15.35 -11.47 1.88
CA ASP A 54 16.58 -11.59 1.11
C ASP A 54 16.46 -10.79 -0.19
N GLU A 55 17.20 -9.69 -0.22
CA GLU A 55 17.11 -8.62 -1.20
C GLU A 55 17.20 -9.13 -2.65
N GLN A 56 16.40 -8.50 -3.52
CA GLN A 56 16.35 -8.57 -5.00
C GLN A 56 15.31 -9.51 -5.63
N VAL A 57 14.60 -10.35 -4.89
CA VAL A 57 13.49 -11.12 -5.46
C VAL A 57 12.15 -10.40 -5.25
N ILE A 58 11.53 -9.96 -6.34
CA ILE A 58 10.15 -9.45 -6.33
C ILE A 58 9.22 -10.65 -6.11
N SER A 59 8.53 -10.64 -4.98
CA SER A 59 7.56 -11.67 -4.60
C SER A 59 6.13 -11.10 -4.62
N GLY A 60 5.18 -11.91 -5.07
CA GLY A 60 3.76 -11.55 -5.04
C GLY A 60 3.39 -10.31 -5.85
N LEU A 61 3.86 -10.22 -7.10
CA LEU A 61 3.45 -9.17 -8.03
C LEU A 61 1.97 -9.34 -8.41
N VAL A 62 1.12 -8.44 -7.95
CA VAL A 62 -0.33 -8.51 -8.18
C VAL A 62 -0.85 -7.19 -8.73
N LEU A 63 -1.61 -7.26 -9.82
CA LEU A 63 -2.40 -6.16 -10.31
C LEU A 63 -3.73 -6.12 -9.54
N GLU A 64 -3.90 -5.12 -8.69
CA GLU A 64 -5.11 -4.90 -7.92
C GLU A 64 -5.97 -3.82 -8.57
N SER A 65 -7.24 -4.13 -8.85
CA SER A 65 -8.26 -3.15 -9.23
C SER A 65 -9.33 -3.07 -8.15
N LYS A 66 -9.54 -1.87 -7.59
CA LYS A 66 -10.69 -1.58 -6.71
C LYS A 66 -11.58 -0.54 -7.37
N ILE A 67 -12.89 -0.64 -7.14
CA ILE A 67 -13.92 0.34 -7.50
C ILE A 67 -14.42 0.98 -6.20
#